data_AF-A0ABD4ADS2-F1
#
_entry.id   AF-A0ABD4ADS2-F1
#
_cell.length_a   1.000
_cell.length_b   1.000
_cell.length_c   1.000
_cell.angle_alpha   90.00
_cell.angle_beta   90.00
_cell.angle_gamma   90.00
#
_symmetry.space_group_name_H-M   'P 1'
#
loop_
_entity.id
_entity.type
_entity.pdbx_description
1 polymer ?
#
loop_
_entity_poly.entity_id
_entity_poly.type
_entity_poly.pdbx_seq_one_letter_code
_entity_poly.pdbx_strand_id
1 'polypeptide(L)'
;MASVSKFIERMRYWCVQANMGYSQYDRWHFDPAAGNCDCSSLVIYCLREAGFDTGSANTTRDLSANLTARGWARVSNDGNPHPGDILLNDANHVAVYIGGGLIAQASVSETGGIAGAPGDQTGGETNVSNYYNFPWNCYLRWTGNNDSQGEDDDMQAIVQINDEPALSYFDGTRLHGLSHPDQVTALQMVFNAAGKPLPAMKIGTNQAPWGTRLREALR
;
A
#
# COMPACT_ATOMS: atom_id res chain seq x y z
N MET A 1 -7.90 -6.21 9.43
CA MET A 1 -7.05 -7.35 9.02
C MET A 1 -5.69 -6.82 8.59
N ALA A 2 -4.66 -7.67 8.49
CA ALA A 2 -3.36 -7.26 7.94
C ALA A 2 -3.53 -6.82 6.47
N SER A 3 -2.97 -5.68 6.07
CA SER A 3 -3.15 -5.14 4.71
C SER A 3 -1.87 -4.50 4.18
N VAL A 4 -1.42 -4.97 3.02
CA VAL A 4 -0.26 -4.40 2.31
C VAL A 4 -0.56 -2.96 1.86
N SER A 5 -1.78 -2.70 1.38
CA SER A 5 -2.20 -1.35 0.97
C SER A 5 -2.16 -0.39 2.15
N LYS A 6 -2.64 -0.81 3.32
CA LYS A 6 -2.54 -0.02 4.56
C LYS A 6 -1.08 0.18 4.98
N PHE A 7 -0.24 -0.84 4.86
CA PHE A 7 1.19 -0.70 5.16
C PHE A 7 1.86 0.38 4.29
N ILE A 8 1.60 0.38 2.99
CA ILE A 8 2.07 1.42 2.06
C ILE A 8 1.53 2.79 2.45
N GLU A 9 0.24 2.89 2.78
CA GLU A 9 -0.39 4.14 3.23
C GLU A 9 0.30 4.69 4.49
N ARG A 10 0.58 3.84 5.49
CA ARG A 10 1.27 4.24 6.72
C ARG A 10 2.71 4.68 6.46
N MET A 11 3.43 3.96 5.60
CA MET A 11 4.77 4.39 5.16
C MET A 11 4.73 5.78 4.51
N ARG A 12 3.74 6.06 3.64
CA ARG A 12 3.58 7.39 3.03
C ARG A 12 3.23 8.46 4.06
N TYR A 13 2.33 8.16 4.99
CA TYR A 13 1.94 9.10 6.04
C TYR A 13 3.15 9.53 6.88
N TRP A 14 3.91 8.58 7.41
CA TRP A 14 5.03 8.89 8.29
C TRP A 14 6.20 9.57 7.58
N CYS A 15 6.41 9.29 6.29
CA CYS A 15 7.51 9.88 5.52
C CYS A 15 7.18 11.21 4.81
N VAL A 16 5.90 11.61 4.71
CA VAL A 16 5.49 12.78 3.91
C VAL A 16 4.60 13.75 4.68
N GLN A 17 3.76 13.25 5.60
CA GLN A 17 2.78 14.07 6.31
C GLN A 17 3.17 14.33 7.76
N ALA A 18 3.70 13.31 8.44
CA ALA A 18 4.14 13.44 9.82
C ALA A 18 5.46 14.22 9.89
N ASN A 19 5.65 14.94 10.99
CA ASN A 19 6.94 15.53 11.33
C ASN A 19 7.79 14.46 12.04
N MET A 20 8.35 13.53 11.26
CA MET A 20 9.06 12.36 11.78
C MET A 20 10.55 12.43 11.47
N GLY A 21 11.36 12.48 12.53
CA GLY A 21 12.81 12.54 12.42
C GLY A 21 13.53 11.19 12.43
N TYR A 22 14.86 11.26 12.31
CA TYR A 22 15.74 10.09 12.37
C TYR A 22 16.62 10.09 13.64
N SER A 23 16.48 9.04 14.46
CA SER A 23 17.37 8.77 15.58
C SER A 23 17.34 7.30 15.98
N GLN A 24 18.52 6.68 16.13
CA GLN A 24 18.65 5.33 16.69
C GLN A 24 18.53 5.31 18.23
N TYR A 25 18.68 6.46 18.90
CA TYR A 25 18.64 6.53 20.37
C TYR A 25 17.20 6.64 20.90
N ASP A 26 16.33 7.31 20.14
CA ASP A 26 14.92 7.52 20.48
C ASP A 26 13.98 6.90 19.42
N ARG A 27 14.41 5.79 18.84
CA ARG A 27 13.82 5.14 17.66
C ARG A 27 12.37 4.66 17.77
N TRP A 28 11.78 4.67 18.97
CA TRP A 28 10.40 4.23 19.21
C TRP A 28 9.46 5.38 19.56
N HIS A 29 9.89 6.61 19.38
CA HIS A 29 9.11 7.81 19.67
C HIS A 29 8.24 8.20 18.48
N PHE A 30 7.13 7.49 18.29
CA PHE A 30 6.18 7.78 17.22
C PHE A 30 5.15 8.84 17.65
N ASP A 31 5.48 10.10 17.39
CA ASP A 31 4.59 11.26 17.53
C ASP A 31 4.49 11.99 16.19
N PRO A 32 3.28 12.18 15.60
CA PRO A 32 3.15 12.86 14.32
C PRO A 32 3.52 14.36 14.37
N ALA A 33 3.57 14.98 15.54
CA ALA A 33 3.93 16.39 15.71
C ALA A 33 5.45 16.61 15.79
N ALA A 34 6.20 15.69 16.39
CA ALA A 34 7.67 15.70 16.47
C ALA A 34 8.22 14.37 17.03
N GLY A 35 8.27 13.34 16.20
CA GLY A 35 8.73 12.00 16.59
C GLY A 35 10.14 11.67 16.12
N ASN A 36 10.65 10.50 16.52
CA ASN A 36 11.89 9.91 16.03
C ASN A 36 11.71 8.42 15.72
N CYS A 37 12.36 8.00 14.65
CA CYS A 37 12.49 6.61 14.28
C CYS A 37 13.87 6.32 13.67
N ASP A 38 14.17 5.04 13.45
CA ASP A 38 15.23 4.62 12.55
C ASP A 38 14.64 3.76 11.42
N CYS A 39 15.49 3.32 10.49
CA CYS A 39 15.05 2.59 9.31
C CYS A 39 14.15 1.38 9.64
N SER A 40 14.54 0.56 10.63
CA SER A 40 13.78 -0.66 10.98
C SER A 40 12.60 -0.41 11.88
N SER A 41 12.69 0.51 12.85
CA SER A 41 11.56 0.86 13.71
C SER A 41 10.42 1.51 12.93
N LEU A 42 10.72 2.36 11.92
CA LEU A 42 9.70 2.90 11.01
C LEU A 42 8.93 1.76 10.33
N VAL A 43 9.64 0.82 9.70
CA VAL A 43 9.03 -0.31 8.99
C VAL A 43 8.21 -1.19 9.94
N ILE A 44 8.77 -1.54 11.11
CA ILE A 44 8.10 -2.36 12.12
C ILE A 44 6.83 -1.67 12.63
N TYR A 45 6.88 -0.37 12.89
CA TYR A 45 5.73 0.39 13.37
C TYR A 45 4.62 0.44 12.31
N CYS A 46 4.96 0.77 11.06
CA CYS A 46 4.00 0.80 9.96
C CYS A 46 3.36 -0.58 9.70
N LEU A 47 4.13 -1.67 9.83
CA LEU A 47 3.59 -3.03 9.76
C LEU A 47 2.55 -3.29 10.86
N ARG A 48 2.84 -2.88 12.10
CA ARG A 48 1.92 -3.04 13.24
C ARG A 48 0.64 -2.22 13.05
N GLU A 49 0.74 -0.96 12.60
CA GLU A 49 -0.43 -0.14 12.27
C GLU A 49 -1.27 -0.74 11.13
N ALA A 50 -0.62 -1.41 10.19
CA ALA A 50 -1.24 -2.15 9.11
C ALA A 50 -1.82 -3.51 9.52
N GLY A 51 -1.66 -3.91 10.78
CA GLY A 51 -2.23 -5.14 11.35
C GLY A 51 -1.39 -6.40 11.13
N PHE A 52 -0.14 -6.27 10.68
CA PHE A 52 0.77 -7.41 10.60
C PHE A 52 1.34 -7.77 11.98
N ASP A 53 1.38 -9.06 12.28
CA ASP A 53 2.18 -9.54 13.40
C ASP A 53 3.68 -9.45 13.02
N THR A 54 4.44 -8.70 13.81
CA THR A 54 5.89 -8.55 13.65
C THR A 54 6.68 -9.41 14.64
N GLY A 55 6.00 -10.14 15.53
CA GLY A 55 6.63 -10.82 16.64
C GLY A 55 7.50 -9.89 17.48
N SER A 56 8.68 -10.38 17.83
CA SER A 56 9.70 -9.63 18.57
C SER A 56 10.66 -8.88 17.65
N ALA A 57 10.28 -8.59 16.40
CA ALA A 57 11.11 -7.78 15.52
C ALA A 57 11.46 -6.45 16.18
N ASN A 58 12.74 -6.10 16.17
CA ASN A 58 13.26 -4.91 16.81
C ASN A 58 14.29 -4.22 15.92
N THR A 59 15.07 -4.94 15.12
CA THR A 59 16.18 -4.39 14.34
C THR A 59 16.18 -4.90 12.91
N THR A 60 16.90 -4.22 12.02
CA THR A 60 17.15 -4.68 10.64
C THR A 60 17.64 -6.14 10.59
N ARG A 61 18.46 -6.56 11.57
CA ARG A 61 19.08 -7.89 11.63
C ARG A 61 18.10 -9.02 11.95
N ASP A 62 17.07 -8.74 12.73
CA ASP A 62 16.07 -9.74 13.14
C ASP A 62 14.78 -9.68 12.32
N LEU A 63 14.63 -8.64 11.47
CA LEU A 63 13.41 -8.37 10.72
C LEU A 63 13.05 -9.54 9.81
N SER A 64 14.01 -10.06 9.04
CA SER A 64 13.75 -11.16 8.11
C SER A 64 13.25 -12.41 8.83
N ALA A 65 13.91 -12.83 9.91
CA ALA A 65 13.52 -14.05 10.63
C ALA A 65 12.12 -13.92 11.27
N ASN A 66 11.80 -12.74 11.81
CA ASN A 66 10.51 -12.51 12.44
C ASN A 66 9.36 -12.48 11.43
N LEU A 67 9.56 -11.83 10.28
CA LEU A 67 8.52 -11.69 9.27
C LEU A 67 8.32 -12.98 8.46
N THR A 68 9.40 -13.72 8.14
CA THR A 68 9.24 -14.96 7.38
C THR A 68 8.53 -16.05 8.15
N ALA A 69 8.68 -16.07 9.48
CA ALA A 69 7.90 -16.93 10.36
C ALA A 69 6.38 -16.62 10.35
N ARG A 70 5.96 -15.53 9.70
CA ARG A 70 4.60 -14.97 9.77
C ARG A 70 3.96 -14.73 8.39
N GLY A 71 4.43 -15.44 7.37
CA GLY A 71 3.81 -15.40 6.04
C GLY A 71 4.43 -14.39 5.07
N TRP A 72 5.60 -13.85 5.39
CA TRP A 72 6.43 -13.15 4.42
C TRP A 72 7.39 -14.13 3.75
N ALA A 73 7.58 -14.03 2.44
CA ALA A 73 8.64 -14.73 1.74
C ALA A 73 9.87 -13.83 1.62
N ARG A 74 11.04 -14.41 1.86
CA ARG A 74 12.32 -13.80 1.51
C ARG A 74 12.65 -14.16 0.07
N VAL A 75 12.53 -13.20 -0.85
CA VAL A 75 12.85 -13.39 -2.27
C VAL A 75 14.19 -12.72 -2.62
N SER A 76 14.88 -13.25 -3.62
CA SER A 76 16.14 -12.66 -4.09
C SER A 76 15.91 -11.25 -4.64
N ASN A 77 16.90 -10.36 -4.47
CA ASN A 77 16.94 -9.10 -5.19
C ASN A 77 17.14 -9.38 -6.69
N ASP A 78 16.05 -9.33 -7.44
CA ASP A 78 15.98 -9.50 -8.90
C ASP A 78 15.89 -8.15 -9.64
N GLY A 79 16.03 -7.03 -8.91
CA GLY A 79 15.85 -5.68 -9.44
C GLY A 79 14.40 -5.27 -9.71
N ASN A 80 13.40 -6.12 -9.40
CA ASN A 80 11.98 -5.87 -9.69
C ASN A 80 11.11 -5.91 -8.41
N PRO A 81 11.22 -4.91 -7.53
CA PRO A 81 10.40 -4.85 -6.32
C PRO A 81 8.93 -4.60 -6.66
N HIS A 82 8.04 -5.19 -5.86
CA HIS A 82 6.59 -5.01 -5.93
C HIS A 82 6.10 -4.07 -4.83
N PRO A 83 5.03 -3.29 -5.04
CA PRO A 83 4.45 -2.45 -4.00
C PRO A 83 4.21 -3.25 -2.71
N GLY A 84 4.74 -2.75 -1.59
CA GLY A 84 4.69 -3.41 -0.28
C GLY A 84 5.90 -4.27 0.05
N ASP A 85 6.81 -4.52 -0.90
CA ASP A 85 8.06 -5.22 -0.62
C ASP A 85 8.93 -4.41 0.34
N ILE A 86 9.47 -5.10 1.34
CA ILE A 86 10.47 -4.58 2.25
C ILE A 86 11.84 -4.86 1.64
N LEU A 87 12.51 -3.82 1.18
CA LEU A 87 13.86 -3.84 0.63
C LEU A 87 14.85 -3.95 1.80
N LEU A 88 15.53 -5.09 1.94
CA LEU A 88 16.34 -5.37 3.12
C LEU A 88 17.80 -5.59 2.78
N ASN A 89 18.68 -4.83 3.44
CA ASN A 89 20.06 -5.21 3.68
C ASN A 89 20.16 -5.63 5.15
N ASP A 90 20.46 -6.91 5.42
CA ASP A 90 20.33 -7.50 6.76
C ASP A 90 21.19 -6.80 7.83
N ALA A 91 22.22 -6.05 7.42
CA ALA A 91 23.15 -5.40 8.34
C ALA A 91 22.89 -3.90 8.51
N ASN A 92 22.50 -3.20 7.45
CA ASN A 92 22.68 -1.74 7.39
C ASN A 92 21.39 -0.95 7.20
N HIS A 93 20.45 -1.42 6.38
CA HIS A 93 19.34 -0.58 5.96
C HIS A 93 18.10 -1.36 5.56
N VAL A 94 16.95 -0.73 5.76
CA VAL A 94 15.66 -1.23 5.29
C VAL A 94 14.82 -0.06 4.77
N ALA A 95 14.14 -0.30 3.65
CA ALA A 95 13.20 0.62 3.03
C ALA A 95 11.99 -0.16 2.52
N VAL A 96 10.93 0.53 2.13
CA VAL A 96 9.73 -0.09 1.57
C VAL A 96 9.48 0.44 0.18
N TYR A 97 9.30 -0.46 -0.79
CA TYR A 97 8.88 -0.06 -2.12
C TYR A 97 7.38 0.22 -2.13
N ILE A 98 7.00 1.45 -2.49
CA ILE A 98 5.61 1.94 -2.38
C ILE A 98 4.91 2.05 -3.75
N GLY A 99 5.49 1.44 -4.78
CA GLY A 99 5.01 1.48 -6.16
C GLY A 99 5.46 2.70 -6.96
N GLY A 100 5.30 2.62 -8.29
CA GLY A 100 5.61 3.74 -9.19
C GLY A 100 7.10 4.12 -9.25
N GLY A 101 8.01 3.18 -8.95
CA GLY A 101 9.44 3.48 -8.89
C GLY A 101 9.87 4.25 -7.64
N LEU A 102 9.04 4.28 -6.58
CA LEU A 102 9.29 5.03 -5.35
C LEU A 102 9.55 4.12 -4.15
N ILE A 103 10.36 4.60 -3.22
CA ILE A 103 10.56 3.99 -1.90
C ILE A 103 10.23 4.99 -0.78
N ALA A 104 9.81 4.46 0.37
CA ALA A 104 9.65 5.19 1.62
C ALA A 104 10.65 4.66 2.66
N GLN A 105 11.30 5.55 3.41
CA GLN A 105 12.38 5.19 4.33
C GLN A 105 12.64 6.24 5.41
N ALA A 106 13.38 5.83 6.44
CA ALA A 106 14.12 6.71 7.33
C ALA A 106 15.62 6.54 7.02
N SER A 107 16.31 7.61 6.61
CA SER A 107 17.65 7.51 6.01
C SER A 107 18.78 7.92 6.95
N VAL A 108 18.77 9.16 7.45
CA VAL A 108 19.85 9.76 8.23
C VAL A 108 19.34 10.98 8.99
N SER A 109 19.97 11.30 10.11
CA SER A 109 19.63 12.50 10.87
C SER A 109 20.16 13.79 10.23
N GLU A 110 19.68 14.93 10.71
CA GLU A 110 20.05 16.30 10.39
C GLU A 110 21.55 16.58 10.53
N THR A 111 22.24 15.81 11.36
CA THR A 111 23.70 15.87 11.53
C THR A 111 24.48 15.00 10.54
N GLY A 112 23.80 14.29 9.64
CA GLY A 112 24.40 13.24 8.81
C GLY A 112 24.76 11.97 9.60
N GLY A 113 24.22 11.84 10.82
CA GLY A 113 24.55 10.78 11.76
C GLY A 113 23.37 9.88 12.12
N ILE A 114 23.53 9.16 13.24
CA ILE A 114 22.54 8.20 13.74
C ILE A 114 21.69 8.74 14.88
N ALA A 115 21.93 9.97 15.33
CA ALA A 115 21.30 10.55 16.49
C ALA A 115 20.85 11.98 16.16
N GLY A 116 19.56 12.13 15.87
CA GLY A 116 18.92 13.42 15.64
C GLY A 116 17.95 13.83 16.73
N ALA A 117 17.55 15.10 16.68
CA ALA A 117 16.47 15.65 17.49
C ALA A 117 15.08 15.16 17.00
N PRO A 118 14.04 15.18 17.85
CA PRO A 118 12.69 14.82 17.41
C PRO A 118 12.10 15.79 16.37
N GLY A 119 11.33 15.24 15.43
CA GLY A 119 10.82 15.93 14.26
C GLY A 119 11.80 15.89 13.08
N ASP A 120 11.34 16.12 11.87
CA ASP A 120 12.18 16.19 10.68
C ASP A 120 12.74 17.62 10.51
N GLN A 121 14.01 17.83 10.85
CA GLN A 121 14.61 19.16 10.72
C GLN A 121 15.08 19.47 9.30
N THR A 122 15.19 18.46 8.43
CA THR A 122 15.73 18.63 7.07
C THR A 122 14.67 18.55 5.97
N GLY A 123 13.49 18.04 6.29
CA GLY A 123 12.47 17.64 5.31
C GLY A 123 12.84 16.36 4.56
N GLY A 124 13.79 15.58 5.08
CA GLY A 124 14.33 14.40 4.40
C GLY A 124 14.84 13.28 5.32
N GLU A 125 14.74 13.42 6.65
CA GLU A 125 15.19 12.39 7.59
C GLU A 125 14.34 11.11 7.47
N THR A 126 13.02 11.31 7.35
CA THR A 126 12.11 10.34 6.74
C THR A 126 11.63 10.90 5.41
N ASN A 127 11.55 10.06 4.37
CA ASN A 127 11.28 10.56 3.03
C ASN A 127 10.66 9.52 2.12
N VAL A 128 10.06 10.03 1.05
CA VAL A 128 9.77 9.30 -0.18
C VAL A 128 10.73 9.77 -1.26
N SER A 129 11.37 8.83 -1.95
CA SER A 129 12.33 9.12 -3.02
C SER A 129 12.26 8.08 -4.13
N ASN A 130 12.92 8.36 -5.25
CA ASN A 130 13.06 7.38 -6.32
C ASN A 130 13.79 6.14 -5.82
N TYR A 131 13.37 4.98 -6.30
CA TYR A 131 14.08 3.73 -6.08
C TYR A 131 15.54 3.87 -6.52
N TYR A 132 16.44 3.47 -5.65
CA TYR A 132 17.85 3.31 -5.95
C TYR A 132 18.31 1.93 -5.55
N ASN A 133 19.29 1.42 -6.29
CA ASN A 133 19.92 0.16 -5.94
C ASN A 133 20.92 0.39 -4.81
N PHE A 134 20.52 0.04 -3.59
CA PHE A 134 21.44 -0.27 -2.50
C PHE A 134 21.83 -1.76 -2.63
N PRO A 135 22.94 -2.25 -2.04
CA PRO A 135 23.22 -3.69 -1.98
C PRO A 135 22.18 -4.45 -1.11
N TRP A 136 20.92 -4.49 -1.55
CA TRP A 136 19.82 -5.21 -0.93
C TRP A 136 20.12 -6.71 -1.01
N ASN A 137 20.05 -7.40 0.13
CA ASN A 137 20.25 -8.83 0.21
C ASN A 137 19.01 -9.59 -0.26
N CYS A 138 17.82 -9.05 -0.01
CA CYS A 138 16.55 -9.64 -0.38
C CYS A 138 15.43 -8.60 -0.41
N TYR A 139 14.27 -9.04 -0.91
CA TYR A 139 13.00 -8.40 -0.61
C TYR A 139 12.20 -9.32 0.30
N LEU A 140 11.59 -8.77 1.36
CA LEU A 140 10.56 -9.49 2.10
C LEU A 140 9.22 -9.13 1.47
N ARG A 141 8.60 -10.12 0.85
CA ARG A 141 7.35 -9.99 0.10
C ARG A 141 6.24 -10.70 0.86
N TRP A 142 5.14 -10.00 1.10
CA TRP A 142 3.97 -10.63 1.69
C TRP A 142 3.41 -11.67 0.71
N THR A 143 3.29 -12.94 1.13
CA THR A 143 2.71 -14.00 0.29
C THR A 143 1.28 -14.33 0.66
N GLY A 144 0.78 -13.79 1.78
CA GLY A 144 -0.50 -14.18 2.35
C GLY A 144 -0.51 -15.64 2.82
N ASN A 145 -1.45 -15.95 3.72
CA ASN A 145 -2.20 -17.18 3.53
C ASN A 145 -3.11 -16.95 2.33
N ASN A 146 -3.32 -17.96 1.48
CA ASN A 146 -4.22 -17.94 0.32
C ASN A 146 -5.70 -17.78 0.73
N ASP A 147 -6.06 -16.70 1.42
CA ASP A 147 -7.38 -16.13 1.29
C ASP A 147 -7.25 -14.93 0.38
N SER A 148 -7.76 -15.10 -0.82
CA SER A 148 -8.06 -14.05 -1.78
C SER A 148 -8.94 -13.00 -1.12
N GLN A 149 -8.33 -12.10 -0.36
CA GLN A 149 -8.88 -10.80 0.00
C GLN A 149 -8.14 -9.83 -0.91
N GLY A 150 -8.73 -9.47 -2.05
CA GLY A 150 -9.89 -8.60 -1.98
C GLY A 150 -9.30 -7.26 -1.56
N GLU A 151 -8.76 -6.54 -2.54
CA GLU A 151 -8.68 -5.09 -2.41
C GLU A 151 -10.08 -4.67 -1.91
N ASP A 152 -10.17 -4.06 -0.73
CA ASP A 152 -11.29 -3.15 -0.42
C ASP A 152 -11.17 -1.90 -1.33
N ASP A 153 -10.94 -2.12 -2.63
CA ASP A 153 -11.54 -1.28 -3.65
C ASP A 153 -12.96 -1.81 -3.71
N ASP A 154 -13.90 -1.05 -3.14
CA ASP A 154 -15.32 -1.22 -3.46
C ASP A 154 -15.38 -1.42 -4.98
N MET A 155 -15.69 -2.64 -5.42
CA MET A 155 -15.53 -3.03 -6.83
C MET A 155 -16.57 -2.26 -7.63
N GLN A 156 -16.18 -1.06 -8.06
CA GLN A 156 -17.04 -0.10 -8.71
C GLN A 156 -16.80 -0.19 -10.20
N ALA A 157 -17.88 -0.27 -10.96
CA ALA A 157 -17.78 -0.43 -12.42
C ALA A 157 -18.98 0.14 -13.14
N ILE A 158 -18.75 0.54 -14.39
CA ILE A 158 -19.81 0.71 -15.37
C ILE A 158 -20.08 -0.65 -16.00
N VAL A 159 -21.33 -1.10 -15.92
CA VAL A 159 -21.73 -2.44 -16.36
C VAL A 159 -22.80 -2.34 -17.44
N GLN A 160 -22.55 -2.98 -18.57
CA GLN A 160 -23.58 -3.32 -19.54
C GLN A 160 -24.18 -4.68 -19.19
N ILE A 161 -25.49 -4.73 -18.97
CA ILE A 161 -26.19 -5.95 -18.61
C ILE A 161 -26.67 -6.67 -19.88
N ASN A 162 -26.18 -7.89 -20.09
CA ASN A 162 -26.45 -8.68 -21.30
C ASN A 162 -26.21 -7.83 -22.57
N ASP A 163 -27.12 -7.90 -23.56
CA ASP A 163 -27.06 -7.06 -24.77
C ASP A 163 -27.93 -5.79 -24.65
N GLU A 164 -28.25 -5.34 -23.43
CA GLU A 164 -29.06 -4.14 -23.23
C GLU A 164 -28.28 -2.87 -23.63
N PRO A 165 -28.93 -1.89 -24.26
CA PRO A 165 -28.28 -0.64 -24.65
C PRO A 165 -27.98 0.27 -23.45
N ALA A 166 -28.67 0.05 -22.32
CA ALA A 166 -28.50 0.85 -21.11
C ALA A 166 -27.31 0.36 -20.28
N LEU A 167 -26.60 1.31 -19.67
CA LEU A 167 -25.52 1.03 -18.73
C LEU A 167 -26.01 1.17 -17.29
N SER A 168 -25.33 0.51 -16.37
CA SER A 168 -25.58 0.61 -14.94
C SER A 168 -24.28 0.87 -14.20
N TYR A 169 -24.31 1.70 -13.17
CA TYR A 169 -23.20 1.84 -12.24
C TYR A 169 -23.34 0.84 -11.11
N PHE A 170 -22.35 0.00 -10.91
CA PHE A 170 -22.24 -0.85 -9.74
C PHE A 170 -21.41 -0.12 -8.67
N ASP A 171 -22.01 0.14 -7.51
CA ASP A 171 -21.36 0.91 -6.44
C ASP A 171 -20.55 0.06 -5.45
N GLY A 172 -20.46 -1.25 -5.71
CA GLY A 172 -19.93 -2.27 -4.80
C GLY A 172 -21.02 -3.09 -4.09
N THR A 173 -22.26 -2.60 -4.07
CA THR A 173 -23.39 -3.24 -3.38
C THR A 173 -24.65 -3.34 -4.23
N ARG A 174 -24.91 -2.38 -5.12
CA ARG A 174 -26.15 -2.26 -5.91
C ARG A 174 -25.87 -1.74 -7.31
N LEU A 175 -26.81 -2.03 -8.21
CA LEU A 175 -26.83 -1.48 -9.56
C LEU A 175 -27.72 -0.25 -9.63
N HIS A 176 -27.17 0.86 -10.11
CA HIS A 176 -27.85 2.11 -10.40
C HIS A 176 -28.00 2.26 -11.91
N GLY A 177 -29.23 2.36 -12.40
CA GLY A 177 -29.49 2.56 -13.83
C GLY A 177 -28.98 3.94 -14.28
N LEU A 178 -28.19 3.96 -15.36
CA LEU A 178 -27.73 5.20 -15.99
C LEU A 178 -28.61 5.48 -17.20
N SER A 179 -29.38 6.56 -17.14
CA SER A 179 -30.36 6.94 -18.17
C SER A 179 -29.79 7.86 -19.23
N HIS A 180 -28.59 8.41 -19.04
CA HIS A 180 -27.94 9.33 -19.97
C HIS A 180 -26.43 9.08 -20.09
N PRO A 181 -25.83 9.10 -21.30
CA PRO A 181 -24.39 8.89 -21.50
C PRO A 181 -23.50 9.81 -20.64
N ASP A 182 -23.89 11.07 -20.47
CA ASP A 182 -23.14 12.05 -19.66
C ASP A 182 -22.96 11.62 -18.19
N GLN A 183 -23.84 10.77 -17.66
CA GLN A 183 -23.68 10.24 -16.30
C GLN A 183 -22.46 9.32 -16.20
N VAL A 184 -22.18 8.54 -17.25
CA VAL A 184 -20.96 7.73 -17.34
C VAL A 184 -19.74 8.64 -17.38
N THR A 185 -19.78 9.70 -18.19
CA THR A 185 -18.70 10.68 -18.28
C THR A 185 -18.43 11.37 -16.94
N ALA A 186 -19.48 11.79 -16.24
CA ALA A 186 -19.37 12.42 -14.93
C ALA A 186 -18.75 11.48 -13.88
N LEU A 187 -19.19 10.22 -13.84
CA LEU A 187 -18.56 9.19 -12.99
C LEU A 187 -17.09 9.01 -13.35
N GLN A 188 -16.77 8.87 -14.64
CA GLN A 188 -15.39 8.71 -15.09
C GLN A 188 -14.50 9.90 -14.68
N MET A 189 -15.02 11.13 -14.76
CA MET A 189 -14.29 12.33 -14.32
C MET A 189 -13.97 12.30 -12.83
N VAL A 190 -14.93 11.95 -11.98
CA VAL A 190 -14.73 11.87 -10.52
C VAL A 190 -13.67 10.83 -10.17
N PHE A 191 -13.78 9.63 -10.75
CA PHE A 191 -12.86 8.51 -10.50
C PHE A 191 -11.44 8.80 -11.01
N ASN A 192 -11.33 9.39 -12.20
CA ASN A 192 -10.03 9.82 -12.73
C ASN A 192 -9.39 10.92 -11.88
N ALA A 193 -10.18 11.88 -11.36
CA ALA A 193 -9.68 12.91 -10.44
C ALA A 193 -9.18 12.32 -9.12
N ALA A 194 -9.76 11.20 -8.68
CA ALA A 194 -9.32 10.43 -7.52
C ALA A 194 -8.14 9.46 -7.82
N GLY A 195 -7.64 9.43 -9.06
CA GLY A 195 -6.52 8.57 -9.47
C GLY A 195 -6.87 7.08 -9.61
N LYS A 196 -8.17 6.73 -9.61
CA LYS A 196 -8.66 5.36 -9.76
C LYS A 196 -9.58 5.28 -10.99
N PRO A 197 -9.13 4.81 -12.16
CA PRO A 197 -9.99 4.76 -13.34
C PRO A 197 -11.17 3.82 -13.11
N LEU A 198 -12.40 4.28 -13.35
CA LEU A 198 -13.61 3.46 -13.23
C LEU A 198 -13.66 2.45 -14.39
N PRO A 199 -13.59 1.13 -14.17
CA PRO A 199 -13.65 0.15 -15.24
C PRO A 199 -15.05 0.07 -15.86
N ALA A 200 -15.09 -0.26 -17.16
CA ALA A 200 -16.33 -0.54 -17.88
C ALA A 200 -16.32 -1.96 -18.43
N MET A 201 -17.40 -2.72 -18.24
CA MET A 201 -17.49 -4.13 -18.63
C MET A 201 -18.89 -4.53 -19.07
N LYS A 202 -18.98 -5.58 -19.90
CA LYS A 202 -20.24 -6.23 -20.27
C LYS A 202 -20.38 -7.55 -19.52
N ILE A 203 -21.55 -7.81 -18.95
CA ILE A 203 -21.84 -9.05 -18.20
C ILE A 203 -22.98 -9.80 -18.87
N GLY A 204 -22.63 -10.95 -19.45
CA GLY A 204 -23.57 -11.86 -20.11
C GLY A 204 -23.99 -11.42 -21.51
N THR A 205 -24.94 -12.16 -22.06
CA THR A 205 -25.62 -11.90 -23.34
C THR A 205 -27.08 -12.33 -23.22
N ASN A 206 -27.90 -12.05 -24.22
CA ASN A 206 -29.29 -12.52 -24.24
C ASN A 206 -29.42 -14.06 -24.27
N GLN A 207 -28.35 -14.77 -24.65
CA GLN A 207 -28.30 -16.25 -24.62
C GLN A 207 -27.64 -16.82 -23.37
N ALA A 208 -26.79 -16.03 -22.70
CA ALA A 208 -26.15 -16.36 -21.43
C ALA A 208 -26.43 -15.22 -20.43
N PRO A 209 -27.61 -15.20 -19.78
CA PRO A 209 -28.14 -14.02 -19.09
C PRO A 209 -27.53 -13.82 -17.69
N TRP A 210 -26.20 -13.86 -17.60
CA TRP A 210 -25.46 -13.63 -16.37
C TRP A 210 -25.73 -12.25 -15.77
N GLY A 211 -25.95 -11.23 -16.61
CA GLY A 211 -26.32 -9.91 -16.15
C GLY A 211 -27.71 -9.88 -15.48
N THR A 212 -28.65 -10.72 -15.93
CA THR A 212 -29.95 -10.90 -15.26
C THR A 212 -29.77 -11.55 -13.90
N ARG A 213 -28.93 -12.59 -13.80
CA ARG A 213 -28.62 -13.26 -12.53
C ARG A 213 -27.92 -12.33 -11.54
N LEU A 214 -27.03 -11.46 -12.03
CA LEU A 214 -26.40 -10.45 -11.22
C LEU A 214 -27.42 -9.48 -10.61
N ARG A 215 -28.38 -8.98 -11.41
CA ARG A 215 -29.46 -8.12 -10.89
C ARG A 215 -30.29 -8.81 -9.82
N GLU A 216 -30.59 -10.10 -9.98
CA GLU A 216 -31.34 -10.87 -8.99
C GLU A 216 -30.57 -11.03 -7.68
N ALA A 217 -29.25 -11.23 -7.75
CA ALA A 217 -28.39 -11.39 -6.59
C ALA A 217 -28.19 -10.09 -5.78
N LEU A 218 -28.39 -8.92 -6.41
CA LEU A 218 -28.17 -7.60 -5.82
C LEU A 218 -29.45 -6.88 -5.35
N ARG A 219 -30.60 -7.58 -5.37
CA ARG A 219 -31.87 -7.08 -4.82
C ARG A 219 -31.93 -7.27 -3.31
#